data_AF-A0AAD3DGG9-F1
#
_entry.id   AF-A0AAD3DGG9-F1
#
_cell.length_a   1.000
_cell.length_b   1.000
_cell.length_c   1.000
_cell.angle_alpha   90.00
_cell.angle_beta   90.00
_cell.angle_gamma   90.00
#
_symmetry.space_group_name_H-M   'P 1'
#
loop_
_entity.id
_entity.type
_entity.pdbx_description
1 polymer ?
#
loop_
_entity_poly.entity_id
_entity_poly.type
_entity_poly.pdbx_seq_one_letter_code
_entity_poly.pdbx_strand_id
1 'polypeptide(L)'
;MSAAIGLGVDATPLDAEATTCYICLQEGTAAKPLLTPCACKERPVHRECLARWQLHSSGKSEERQCRFCYQDLPDWQPTLLGSENEDEDAPKPLMAAVVFNNTVYKLPILPGPEGKAAFKRKVHELFGLNNRMFEVAFEVKLDQADKVSLHGLNAYEAATRCAALSARRASSAVRQENQQQQ
;
A
#
# COMPACT_ATOMS: atom_id res chain seq x y z
N MET A 1 -71.44 12.10 8.20
CA MET A 1 -70.79 10.78 8.26
C MET A 1 -69.37 10.99 7.79
N SER A 2 -68.46 11.26 8.73
CA SER A 2 -67.05 11.51 8.44
C SER A 2 -66.34 10.16 8.37
N ALA A 3 -65.77 9.83 7.21
CA ALA A 3 -64.85 8.72 7.07
C ALA A 3 -63.49 9.30 6.67
N ALA A 4 -62.49 8.90 7.44
CA ALA A 4 -61.12 9.34 7.35
C ALA A 4 -60.27 8.29 6.61
N ILE A 5 -59.05 8.74 6.25
CA ILE A 5 -57.80 8.01 6.01
C ILE A 5 -57.69 6.99 4.86
N GLY A 6 -56.69 7.25 4.01
CA GLY A 6 -56.12 6.31 3.04
C GLY A 6 -54.78 6.82 2.50
N LEU A 7 -53.82 7.11 3.38
CA LEU A 7 -52.42 7.34 2.98
C LEU A 7 -51.75 5.97 2.82
N GLY A 8 -51.81 5.41 1.61
CA GLY A 8 -50.95 4.32 1.19
C GLY A 8 -49.71 4.90 0.52
N VAL A 9 -48.73 5.32 1.32
CA VAL A 9 -47.35 5.48 0.83
C VAL A 9 -46.68 4.13 1.02
N ASP A 10 -46.65 3.34 -0.06
CA ASP A 10 -45.80 2.17 -0.15
C ASP A 10 -44.35 2.70 -0.06
N ALA A 11 -43.79 2.63 1.15
CA ALA A 11 -42.40 2.91 1.37
C ALA A 11 -41.61 1.83 0.64
N THR A 12 -41.06 2.22 -0.51
CA THR A 12 -40.03 1.54 -1.27
C THR A 12 -39.09 0.79 -0.32
N PRO A 13 -38.85 -0.53 -0.50
CA PRO A 13 -37.86 -1.23 0.31
C PRO A 13 -36.53 -0.51 0.12
N LEU A 14 -36.01 0.03 1.24
CA LEU A 14 -34.69 0.63 1.33
C LEU A 14 -33.68 -0.37 0.79
N ASP A 15 -32.89 0.11 -0.17
CA ASP A 15 -31.86 -0.57 -0.93
C ASP A 15 -31.10 -1.63 -0.11
N ALA A 16 -30.98 -2.81 -0.73
CA ALA A 16 -30.10 -3.87 -0.27
C ALA A 16 -28.70 -3.30 0.01
N GLU A 17 -28.22 -3.53 1.23
CA GLU A 17 -26.89 -3.16 1.73
C GLU A 17 -25.83 -3.34 0.63
N ALA A 18 -25.00 -2.35 0.38
CA ALA A 18 -23.98 -2.43 -0.66
C ALA A 18 -23.12 -3.71 -0.48
N THR A 19 -23.30 -4.69 -1.35
CA THR A 19 -22.63 -6.01 -1.30
C THR A 19 -21.36 -6.07 -2.14
N THR A 20 -20.99 -4.97 -2.81
CA THR A 20 -19.84 -4.91 -3.72
C THR A 20 -18.78 -3.91 -3.25
N CYS A 21 -17.51 -4.30 -3.34
CA CYS A 21 -16.36 -3.46 -3.05
C CYS A 21 -16.33 -2.22 -3.94
N TYR A 22 -16.25 -1.02 -3.36
CA TYR A 22 -16.22 0.24 -4.12
C TYR A 22 -14.95 0.44 -4.96
N ILE A 23 -13.89 -0.33 -4.70
CA ILE A 23 -12.61 -0.24 -5.42
C ILE A 23 -12.58 -1.18 -6.62
N CYS A 24 -12.86 -2.48 -6.42
CA CYS A 24 -12.75 -3.49 -7.48
C CYS A 24 -14.09 -3.91 -8.10
N LEU A 25 -15.21 -3.41 -7.56
CA LEU A 25 -16.58 -3.71 -7.98
C LEU A 25 -16.97 -5.19 -7.86
N GLN A 26 -16.23 -5.97 -7.06
CA GLN A 26 -16.51 -7.38 -6.80
C GLN A 26 -17.28 -7.56 -5.48
N GLU A 27 -18.08 -8.61 -5.40
CA GLU A 27 -18.88 -8.93 -4.21
C GLU A 27 -18.01 -9.29 -2.99
N GLY A 28 -18.57 -9.05 -1.81
CA GLY A 28 -18.06 -9.62 -0.56
C GLY A 28 -18.33 -11.11 -0.47
N THR A 29 -17.34 -11.88 -0.04
CA THR A 29 -17.49 -13.32 0.24
C THR A 29 -17.08 -13.63 1.67
N ALA A 30 -17.42 -14.82 2.18
CA ALA A 30 -16.96 -15.23 3.52
C ALA A 30 -15.43 -15.24 3.64
N ALA A 31 -14.72 -15.56 2.54
CA ALA A 31 -13.25 -15.55 2.50
C ALA A 31 -12.66 -14.14 2.33
N LYS A 32 -13.36 -13.24 1.65
CA LYS A 32 -12.98 -11.84 1.43
C LYS A 32 -14.16 -10.95 1.79
N PRO A 33 -14.41 -10.73 3.10
CA PRO A 33 -15.54 -9.93 3.54
C PRO A 33 -15.33 -8.47 3.18
N LEU A 34 -16.43 -7.75 3.02
CA LEU A 34 -16.41 -6.31 2.91
C LEU A 34 -16.40 -5.67 4.29
N LEU A 35 -15.72 -4.53 4.38
CA LEU A 35 -15.65 -3.70 5.58
C LEU A 35 -15.94 -2.25 5.25
N THR A 36 -16.41 -1.51 6.25
CA THR A 36 -16.58 -0.06 6.23
C THR A 36 -15.56 0.56 7.19
N PRO A 37 -14.35 0.91 6.74
CA PRO A 37 -13.25 1.32 7.63
C PRO A 37 -13.44 2.72 8.23
N CYS A 38 -14.48 3.44 7.79
CA CYS A 38 -14.79 4.81 8.18
C CYS A 38 -16.31 5.04 8.09
N ALA A 39 -16.76 6.26 8.36
CA ALA A 39 -18.17 6.66 8.36
C ALA A 39 -18.88 6.60 6.98
N CYS A 40 -18.16 6.32 5.89
CA CYS A 40 -18.74 6.19 4.55
C CYS A 40 -19.44 4.83 4.37
N LYS A 41 -20.66 4.70 4.92
CA LYS A 41 -21.42 3.44 4.92
C LYS A 41 -21.70 2.88 3.51
N GLU A 42 -21.95 3.76 2.54
CA GLU A 42 -22.19 3.41 1.14
C GLU A 42 -20.91 3.01 0.37
N ARG A 43 -19.78 2.81 1.06
CA ARG A 43 -18.48 2.51 0.45
C ARG A 43 -17.79 1.32 1.12
N PRO A 44 -18.42 0.13 1.08
CA PRO A 44 -17.78 -1.09 1.56
C PRO A 44 -16.59 -1.47 0.68
N VAL A 45 -15.54 -2.04 1.26
CA VAL A 45 -14.29 -2.36 0.57
C VAL A 45 -13.70 -3.68 1.06
N HIS A 46 -12.95 -4.40 0.23
CA HIS A 46 -12.12 -5.50 0.73
C HIS A 46 -10.89 -4.96 1.46
N ARG A 47 -10.43 -5.68 2.48
CA ARG A 47 -9.23 -5.31 3.25
C ARG A 47 -8.00 -5.12 2.35
N GLU A 48 -7.77 -6.07 1.45
CA GLU A 48 -6.63 -6.05 0.53
C GLU A 48 -6.76 -4.93 -0.51
N CYS A 49 -7.97 -4.63 -0.98
CA CYS A 49 -8.21 -3.54 -1.92
C CYS A 49 -7.90 -2.18 -1.26
N LEU A 50 -8.35 -1.99 -0.03
CA LEU A 50 -8.03 -0.79 0.75
C LEU A 50 -6.52 -0.65 0.97
N ALA A 51 -5.88 -1.72 1.43
CA ALA A 51 -4.45 -1.71 1.71
C ALA A 51 -3.60 -1.41 0.47
N ARG A 52 -3.95 -1.98 -0.69
CA ARG A 52 -3.31 -1.66 -1.98
C ARG A 52 -3.53 -0.21 -2.39
N TRP A 53 -4.73 0.31 -2.21
CA TRP A 53 -5.04 1.71 -2.52
C TRP A 53 -4.26 2.67 -1.62
N GLN A 54 -4.14 2.38 -0.33
CA GLN A 54 -3.32 3.14 0.61
C GLN A 54 -1.84 3.13 0.20
N LEU A 55 -1.29 1.96 -0.17
CA LEU A 55 0.07 1.84 -0.68
C LEU A 55 0.26 2.63 -1.98
N HIS A 56 -0.64 2.52 -2.95
CA HIS A 56 -0.56 3.34 -4.17
C HIS A 56 -0.64 4.85 -3.89
N SER A 57 -1.29 5.21 -2.79
CA SER A 57 -1.41 6.58 -2.30
C SER A 57 -0.29 7.01 -1.35
N SER A 58 0.78 6.21 -1.22
CA SER A 58 1.87 6.50 -0.29
C SER A 58 2.46 7.89 -0.47
N GLY A 59 2.65 8.59 0.65
CA GLY A 59 3.11 9.97 0.67
C GLY A 59 2.02 11.03 0.41
N LYS A 60 0.75 10.62 0.31
CA LYS A 60 -0.44 11.49 0.25
C LYS A 60 -1.31 11.27 1.49
N SER A 61 -2.27 12.17 1.73
CA SER A 61 -3.26 12.02 2.82
C SER A 61 -4.02 10.70 2.74
N GLU A 62 -4.34 10.28 1.54
CA GLU A 62 -5.09 9.07 1.19
C GLU A 62 -4.41 7.77 1.64
N GLU A 63 -3.10 7.79 1.90
CA GLU A 63 -2.43 6.66 2.55
C GLU A 63 -3.03 6.36 3.93
N ARG A 64 -3.44 7.40 4.67
CA ARG A 64 -3.83 7.29 6.08
C ARG A 64 -5.26 7.74 6.35
N GLN A 65 -5.89 8.49 5.44
CA GLN A 65 -7.19 9.09 5.66
C GLN A 65 -8.12 8.83 4.49
N CYS A 66 -9.40 8.64 4.80
CA CYS A 66 -10.43 8.47 3.78
C CYS A 66 -10.55 9.74 2.94
N ARG A 67 -10.43 9.63 1.61
CA ARG A 67 -10.54 10.78 0.70
C ARG A 67 -11.92 11.47 0.69
N PHE A 68 -12.93 10.87 1.34
CA PHE A 68 -14.30 11.36 1.35
C PHE A 68 -14.68 12.01 2.68
N CYS A 69 -14.43 11.31 3.80
CA CYS A 69 -14.80 11.78 5.14
C CYS A 69 -13.60 12.16 6.01
N TYR A 70 -12.37 12.03 5.50
CA TYR A 70 -11.11 12.40 6.15
C TYR A 70 -10.82 11.69 7.48
N GLN A 71 -11.61 10.68 7.84
CA GLN A 71 -11.31 9.83 8.99
C GLN A 71 -10.10 8.95 8.72
N ASP A 72 -9.36 8.66 9.79
CA ASP A 72 -8.21 7.77 9.73
C ASP A 72 -8.63 6.36 9.29
N LEU A 73 -7.83 5.79 8.40
CA LEU A 73 -7.97 4.44 7.87
C LEU A 73 -7.07 3.48 8.68
N PRO A 74 -7.41 2.18 8.71
CA PRO A 74 -6.55 1.19 9.34
C PRO A 74 -5.18 1.12 8.65
N ASP A 75 -4.15 0.69 9.38
CA ASP A 75 -2.83 0.48 8.81
C ASP A 75 -2.87 -0.62 7.73
N TRP A 76 -2.32 -0.30 6.56
CA TRP A 76 -2.32 -1.20 5.41
C TRP A 76 -1.28 -2.30 5.54
N GLN A 77 -0.22 -2.05 6.31
CA GLN A 77 0.97 -2.89 6.34
C GLN A 77 0.65 -4.32 6.78
N PRO A 78 -0.05 -4.59 7.89
CA PRO A 78 -0.30 -5.98 8.30
C PRO A 78 -1.03 -6.80 7.22
N THR A 79 -1.82 -6.14 6.36
CA THR A 79 -2.56 -6.79 5.27
C THR A 79 -1.66 -7.19 4.10
N LEU A 80 -0.73 -6.33 3.68
CA LEU A 80 0.13 -6.60 2.50
C LEU A 80 1.46 -7.24 2.87
N LEU A 81 1.97 -6.88 4.04
CA LEU A 81 3.32 -7.16 4.50
C LEU A 81 3.36 -8.31 5.50
N GLY A 82 2.22 -8.60 6.15
CA GLY A 82 2.13 -9.50 7.29
C GLY A 82 2.40 -8.78 8.60
N SER A 83 1.94 -9.38 9.70
CA SER A 83 2.18 -8.93 11.07
C SER A 83 3.42 -9.66 11.62
N GLU A 84 4.60 -9.34 11.12
CA GLU A 84 5.84 -9.85 11.69
C GLU A 84 6.51 -8.73 12.48
N ASN A 85 6.85 -9.04 13.73
CA ASN A 85 7.49 -8.10 14.65
C ASN A 85 8.76 -7.55 14.00
N GLU A 86 8.89 -6.23 14.03
CA GLU A 86 10.17 -5.56 13.80
C GLU A 86 11.11 -6.01 14.92
N ASP A 87 11.82 -7.13 14.73
CA ASP A 87 12.98 -7.44 15.56
C ASP A 87 13.85 -6.18 15.56
N GLU A 88 14.13 -5.65 16.77
CA GLU A 88 14.83 -4.39 17.09
C GLU A 88 16.31 -4.35 16.63
N ASP A 89 16.64 -5.04 15.54
CA ASP A 89 17.91 -4.95 14.88
C ASP A 89 17.98 -3.65 14.06
N ALA A 90 19.15 -3.02 14.09
CA ALA A 90 19.47 -1.84 13.28
C ALA A 90 19.03 -1.99 11.81
N PRO A 91 18.59 -0.89 11.16
CA PRO A 91 18.11 -0.92 9.79
C PRO A 91 19.15 -1.56 8.85
N LYS A 92 18.80 -2.72 8.30
CA LYS A 92 19.68 -3.48 7.38
C LYS A 92 19.65 -2.81 6.00
N PRO A 93 20.81 -2.57 5.36
CA PRO A 93 20.85 -1.97 4.03
C PRO A 93 20.22 -2.91 2.99
N LEU A 94 19.34 -2.34 2.17
CA LEU A 94 18.66 -3.01 1.06
C LEU A 94 19.34 -2.62 -0.26
N MET A 95 19.42 -3.53 -1.21
CA MET A 95 19.95 -3.21 -2.55
C MET A 95 18.83 -2.79 -3.48
N ALA A 96 18.81 -1.52 -3.87
CA ALA A 96 17.90 -0.98 -4.88
C ALA A 96 18.58 -0.88 -6.25
N ALA A 97 17.85 -1.23 -7.30
CA ALA A 97 18.25 -0.98 -8.69
C ALA A 97 17.63 0.35 -9.15
N VAL A 98 18.47 1.37 -9.32
CA VAL A 98 18.07 2.70 -9.81
C VAL A 98 18.36 2.78 -11.30
N VAL A 99 17.33 3.02 -12.10
CA VAL A 99 17.46 3.18 -13.55
C VAL A 99 17.52 4.67 -13.89
N PHE A 100 18.60 5.10 -14.53
CA PHE A 100 18.79 6.48 -14.99
C PHE A 100 19.49 6.48 -16.34
N ASN A 101 18.98 7.22 -17.33
CA ASN A 101 19.48 7.24 -18.72
C ASN A 101 19.74 5.82 -19.28
N ASN A 102 18.76 4.92 -19.10
CA ASN A 102 18.82 3.53 -19.55
C ASN A 102 19.98 2.69 -18.92
N THR A 103 20.59 3.19 -17.85
CA THR A 103 21.66 2.54 -17.10
C THR A 103 21.16 2.15 -15.71
N VAL A 104 21.51 0.94 -15.26
CA VAL A 104 21.08 0.41 -13.95
C VAL A 104 22.21 0.57 -12.93
N TYR A 105 21.94 1.30 -11.86
CA TYR A 105 22.84 1.53 -10.73
C TYR A 105 22.34 0.76 -9.50
N LYS A 106 23.16 -0.12 -8.94
CA LYS A 106 22.82 -0.84 -7.70
C LYS A 106 23.30 -0.04 -6.50
N LEU A 107 22.36 0.46 -5.70
CA LEU A 107 22.66 1.30 -4.55
C LEU A 107 22.19 0.64 -3.25
N PRO A 108 23.02 0.59 -2.19
CA PRO A 108 22.53 0.30 -0.86
C PRO A 108 21.65 1.47 -0.38
N ILE A 109 20.47 1.16 0.12
CA ILE A 109 19.51 2.10 0.70
C ILE A 109 19.13 1.64 2.11
N LEU A 110 18.88 2.59 2.99
CA LEU A 110 18.43 2.31 4.36
C LEU A 110 16.96 2.71 4.51
N PRO A 111 16.16 1.94 5.27
CA PRO A 111 14.84 2.39 5.72
C PRO A 111 14.92 3.67 6.57
N GLY A 112 13.79 4.36 6.72
CA GLY A 112 13.64 5.50 7.61
C GLY A 112 14.09 6.86 7.05
N PRO A 113 13.96 7.93 7.84
CA PRO A 113 14.16 9.32 7.40
C PRO A 113 15.62 9.61 7.04
N GLU A 114 16.57 9.06 7.80
CA GLU A 114 18.00 9.21 7.51
C GLU A 114 18.38 8.52 6.20
N GLY A 115 17.84 7.32 5.97
CA GLY A 115 17.99 6.59 4.71
C GLY A 115 17.44 7.36 3.52
N LYS A 116 16.25 7.98 3.65
CA LYS A 116 15.68 8.86 2.63
C LYS A 116 16.59 10.04 2.30
N ALA A 117 17.14 10.71 3.32
CA ALA A 117 18.06 11.83 3.13
C ALA A 117 19.37 11.39 2.45
N ALA A 118 19.92 10.26 2.87
CA ALA A 118 21.12 9.67 2.28
C ALA A 118 20.90 9.25 0.81
N PHE A 119 19.78 8.60 0.50
CA PHE A 119 19.38 8.25 -0.86
C PHE A 119 19.26 9.49 -1.73
N LYS A 120 18.53 10.52 -1.26
CA LYS A 120 18.39 11.79 -1.98
C LYS A 120 19.76 12.39 -2.30
N ARG A 121 20.65 12.53 -1.31
CA ARG A 121 22.01 13.07 -1.53
C ARG A 121 22.79 12.26 -2.57
N LYS A 122 22.79 10.93 -2.45
CA LYS A 122 23.52 10.04 -3.35
C LYS A 122 23.03 10.11 -4.80
N VAL A 123 21.73 10.26 -5.01
CA VAL A 123 21.14 10.44 -6.35
C VAL A 123 21.57 11.78 -6.96
N HIS A 124 21.66 12.87 -6.17
CA HIS A 124 22.16 14.14 -6.69
C HIS A 124 23.64 14.07 -7.07
N GLU A 125 24.46 13.44 -6.22
CA GLU A 125 25.89 13.25 -6.46
C GLU A 125 26.16 12.39 -7.70
N LEU A 126 25.48 11.24 -7.83
CA LEU A 126 25.72 10.28 -8.91
C LEU A 126 25.29 10.79 -10.28
N PHE A 127 24.19 11.55 -10.35
CA PHE A 127 23.61 11.98 -11.62
C PHE A 127 23.89 13.45 -11.93
N GLY A 128 24.74 14.12 -11.13
CA GLY A 128 25.10 15.53 -11.33
C GLY A 128 23.89 16.46 -11.29
N LEU A 129 22.85 16.09 -10.52
CA LEU A 129 21.66 16.91 -10.36
C LEU A 129 22.05 18.01 -9.37
N ASN A 130 22.60 19.12 -9.86
CA ASN A 130 23.05 20.25 -9.05
C ASN A 130 21.88 20.91 -8.31
N ASN A 131 21.42 20.30 -7.22
CA ASN A 131 20.26 20.69 -6.42
C ASN A 131 18.96 20.86 -7.24
N ARG A 132 18.85 20.18 -8.38
CA ARG A 132 17.64 20.19 -9.22
C ARG A 132 16.59 19.26 -8.61
N MET A 133 15.32 19.70 -8.69
CA MET A 133 14.21 18.81 -8.39
C MET A 133 14.23 17.63 -9.35
N PHE A 134 14.03 16.43 -8.82
CA PHE A 134 13.91 15.21 -9.60
C PHE A 134 12.71 14.42 -9.10
N GLU A 135 12.12 13.67 -10.02
CA GLU A 135 11.04 12.74 -9.73
C GLU A 135 11.59 11.32 -9.65
N VAL A 136 11.06 10.52 -8.73
CA VAL A 136 11.42 9.11 -8.55
C VAL A 136 10.15 8.30 -8.64
N ALA A 137 10.21 7.19 -9.38
CA ALA A 137 9.21 6.14 -9.29
C ALA A 137 9.88 4.91 -8.66
N PHE A 138 9.26 4.36 -7.62
CA PHE A 138 9.67 3.12 -6.97
C PHE A 138 8.77 2.00 -7.47
N GLU A 139 9.34 1.02 -8.16
CA GLU A 139 8.63 -0.21 -8.50
C GLU A 139 8.84 -1.25 -7.42
N VAL A 140 7.75 -1.71 -6.82
CA VAL A 140 7.81 -2.70 -5.74
C VAL A 140 6.95 -3.92 -6.05
N LYS A 141 7.48 -5.09 -5.72
CA LYS A 141 6.78 -6.38 -5.89
C LYS A 141 6.16 -6.78 -4.56
N LEU A 142 4.85 -6.97 -4.54
CA LEU A 142 4.14 -7.48 -3.35
C LEU A 142 4.04 -9.02 -3.39
N ASP A 143 3.87 -9.56 -4.59
CA ASP A 143 3.80 -10.99 -4.89
C ASP A 143 4.43 -11.27 -6.28
N GLN A 144 4.54 -12.53 -6.69
CA GLN A 144 5.20 -12.95 -7.94
C GLN A 144 4.65 -12.23 -9.19
N ALA A 145 3.36 -11.93 -9.22
CA ALA A 145 2.68 -11.28 -10.33
C ALA A 145 2.30 -9.82 -10.06
N ASP A 146 2.39 -9.34 -8.83
CA ASP A 146 1.80 -8.05 -8.43
C ASP A 146 2.89 -6.99 -8.22
N LYS A 147 2.88 -5.97 -9.09
CA LYS A 147 3.80 -4.83 -9.06
C LYS A 147 3.02 -3.55 -8.78
N VAL A 148 3.52 -2.75 -7.85
CA VAL A 148 3.00 -1.42 -7.54
C VAL A 148 4.07 -0.39 -7.85
N SER A 149 3.70 0.64 -8.61
CA SER A 149 4.55 1.81 -8.85
C SER A 149 4.15 2.93 -7.90
N LEU A 150 5.13 3.44 -7.14
CA LEU A 150 4.96 4.50 -6.15
C LEU A 150 5.72 5.74 -6.62
N HIS A 151 5.10 6.90 -6.56
CA HIS A 151 5.64 8.11 -7.15
C HIS A 151 6.08 9.13 -6.10
N GLY A 152 7.22 9.78 -6.38
CA GLY A 152 7.81 10.82 -5.56
C GLY A 152 8.57 10.29 -4.34
N LEU A 153 9.48 11.13 -3.83
CA LEU A 153 10.30 10.80 -2.65
C LEU A 153 9.48 10.58 -1.38
N ASN A 154 8.22 11.00 -1.32
CA ASN A 154 7.36 10.76 -0.16
C ASN A 154 6.95 9.30 -0.04
N ALA A 155 6.99 8.52 -1.13
CA ALA A 155 6.76 7.08 -1.08
C ALA A 155 8.00 6.26 -0.69
N TYR A 156 9.14 6.88 -0.43
CA TYR A 156 10.40 6.20 -0.10
C TYR A 156 10.24 5.20 1.06
N GLU A 157 9.54 5.63 2.11
CA GLU A 157 9.34 4.81 3.30
C GLU A 157 8.56 3.52 2.97
N ALA A 158 7.40 3.66 2.33
CA ALA A 158 6.58 2.52 1.88
C ALA A 158 7.36 1.59 0.94
N ALA A 159 8.14 2.16 0.01
CA ALA A 159 9.00 1.39 -0.88
C ALA A 159 10.04 0.56 -0.12
N THR A 160 10.74 1.17 0.84
CA THR A 160 11.76 0.46 1.65
C THR A 160 11.16 -0.64 2.53
N ARG A 161 9.96 -0.45 3.11
CA ARG A 161 9.30 -1.51 3.88
C ARG A 161 8.95 -2.70 3.01
N CYS A 162 8.34 -2.45 1.85
CA CYS A 162 8.02 -3.51 0.88
C CYS A 162 9.28 -4.23 0.36
N ALA A 163 10.37 -3.50 0.13
CA ALA A 163 11.66 -4.08 -0.27
C ALA A 163 12.29 -4.92 0.85
N ALA A 164 12.20 -4.49 2.12
CA ALA A 164 12.72 -5.24 3.25
C ALA A 164 12.07 -6.62 3.38
N LEU A 165 10.75 -6.71 3.18
CA LEU A 165 10.04 -7.99 3.24
C LEU A 165 10.33 -8.88 2.05
N SER A 166 10.44 -8.29 0.85
CA SER A 166 10.89 -9.02 -0.33
C SER A 166 12.27 -9.66 -0.13
N ALA A 167 13.20 -8.92 0.49
CA ALA A 167 14.53 -9.43 0.82
C ALA A 167 14.50 -10.55 1.87
N ARG A 168 13.63 -10.46 2.88
CA ARG A 168 13.42 -11.53 3.89
C ARG A 168 12.90 -12.82 3.24
N ARG A 169 11.87 -12.72 2.39
CA ARG A 169 11.29 -13.87 1.66
C ARG A 169 12.31 -14.54 0.73
N ALA A 170 13.14 -13.76 0.04
CA ALA A 170 14.22 -14.31 -0.77
C ALA A 170 15.27 -15.04 0.08
N SER A 171 15.61 -14.48 1.25
CA SER A 171 16.59 -15.06 2.17
C SER A 171 16.12 -16.39 2.78
N SER A 172 14.83 -16.52 3.09
CA SER A 172 14.25 -17.78 3.62
C SER A 172 14.20 -18.87 2.55
N ALA A 173 13.84 -18.53 1.31
CA ALA A 173 13.83 -19.48 0.19
C ALA A 173 15.23 -20.06 -0.10
N VAL A 174 16.25 -19.19 -0.18
CA VAL A 174 17.65 -19.61 -0.41
C VAL A 174 18.17 -20.52 0.72
N ARG A 175 17.75 -20.28 1.98
CA ARG A 175 18.10 -21.17 3.10
C ARG A 175 17.45 -22.56 2.98
N GLN A 176 16.23 -22.64 2.48
CA GLN A 176 15.51 -23.90 2.28
C GLN A 176 16.11 -24.74 1.15
N GLU A 177 16.49 -24.12 0.04
CA GLU A 177 17.14 -24.81 -1.09
C GLU A 177 18.51 -25.40 -0.69
N ASN A 178 19.30 -24.67 0.10
CA ASN A 178 20.58 -25.16 0.60
C ASN A 178 20.45 -26.29 1.65
N GLN A 179 19.31 -26.41 2.34
CA GLN A 179 19.07 -27.50 3.30
C GLN A 179 18.51 -28.77 2.65
N GLN A 180 17.90 -28.69 1.47
CA GLN A 180 17.42 -29.86 0.72
C GLN A 180 18.50 -30.53 -0.15
N GLN A 181 19.67 -29.89 -0.29
CA GLN A 181 20.81 -30.42 -1.05
C GLN A 181 21.92 -31.04 -0.16
N GLN A 182 21.67 -31.22 1.13
CA GLN A 182 22.53 -31.95 2.08
C GLN A 182 21.82 -33.21 2.57
#